data_AF-A0A6T8DUC9-F1
#
_entry.id   AF-A0A6T8DUC9-F1
#
_cell.length_a   1.000
_cell.length_b   1.000
_cell.length_c   1.000
_cell.angle_alpha   90.00
_cell.angle_beta   90.00
_cell.angle_gamma   90.00
#
_symmetry.space_group_name_H-M   'P 1'
#
loop_
_entity.id
_entity.type
_entity.pdbx_description
1 polymer ?
#
loop_
_entity_poly.entity_id
_entity_poly.type
_entity_poly.pdbx_seq_one_letter_code
_entity_poly.pdbx_strand_id
1 'polypeptide(L)'
;MEPMYSKVLSEDPYNLDTSEVGLMASIVPLTQTVMIVVAMLLSKFIAPVVQQAIGVAILFTACLLLGPSPLLPFLDKTQGLFITALVCIGIGSAMFLPTHPLFMLRILYREAGLTKKELGGAMAAVSTDFMYSGAIIAPTVSSLVVEAIGFEDFTTIWAFVYVTAWLPCIWVLSRYNAAE
;
A
#
# COMPACT_ATOMS: atom_id res chain seq x y z
N MET A 1 23.79 -8.59 1.74
CA MET A 1 23.11 -9.86 2.06
C MET A 1 21.83 -9.90 1.26
N GLU A 2 21.39 -11.04 0.73
CA GLU A 2 20.08 -11.09 0.07
C GLU A 2 18.99 -10.75 1.11
N PRO A 3 18.01 -9.89 0.78
CA PRO A 3 16.90 -9.54 1.67
C PRO A 3 16.10 -10.75 2.18
N MET A 4 16.18 -11.89 1.46
CA MET A 4 15.60 -13.17 1.90
C MET A 4 16.25 -13.75 3.16
N TYR A 5 17.46 -13.32 3.52
CA TYR A 5 18.14 -13.71 4.77
C TYR A 5 17.93 -12.69 5.90
N SER A 6 16.95 -11.80 5.76
CA SER A 6 16.58 -10.86 6.82
C SER A 6 16.24 -11.64 8.10
N LYS A 7 17.03 -11.40 9.14
CA LYS A 7 16.88 -12.00 10.48
C LYS A 7 15.50 -11.80 11.10
N VAL A 8 14.77 -10.77 10.68
CA VAL A 8 13.47 -10.37 11.24
C VAL A 8 12.45 -11.51 11.24
N LEU A 9 12.41 -12.33 10.19
CA LEU A 9 11.41 -13.41 10.08
C LEU A 9 11.97 -14.78 10.50
N SER A 10 13.29 -14.96 10.44
CA SER A 10 13.95 -16.23 10.78
C SER A 10 14.32 -16.37 12.25
N GLU A 11 14.27 -15.29 13.03
CA GLU A 11 14.52 -15.29 14.48
C GLU A 11 13.20 -15.17 15.27
N ASP A 12 13.29 -15.28 16.60
CA ASP A 12 12.15 -15.01 17.48
C ASP A 12 11.57 -13.61 17.18
N PRO A 13 10.24 -13.48 17.12
CA PRO A 13 9.22 -14.44 17.56
C PRO A 13 8.62 -15.30 16.44
N TYR A 14 9.07 -15.15 15.19
CA TYR A 14 8.42 -15.77 14.04
C TYR A 14 9.04 -17.11 13.64
N ASN A 15 10.36 -17.26 13.77
CA ASN A 15 11.11 -18.50 13.50
C ASN A 15 10.73 -19.20 12.18
N LEU A 16 10.49 -18.43 11.12
CA LEU A 16 10.04 -18.94 9.83
C LEU A 16 11.19 -19.50 9.00
N ASP A 17 10.93 -20.57 8.27
CA ASP A 17 11.86 -21.07 7.27
C ASP A 17 11.79 -20.25 5.96
N THR A 18 12.74 -20.48 5.05
CA THR A 18 12.82 -19.75 3.77
C THR A 18 11.57 -19.94 2.90
N SER A 19 10.93 -21.11 2.97
CA SER A 19 9.72 -21.41 2.19
C SER A 19 8.52 -20.63 2.74
N GLU A 20 8.40 -20.54 4.05
CA GLU A 20 7.37 -19.77 4.75
C GLU A 20 7.54 -18.27 4.49
N VAL A 21 8.77 -17.75 4.50
CA VAL A 21 9.05 -16.35 4.13
C VAL A 21 8.58 -16.04 2.71
N GLY A 22 8.83 -16.95 1.76
CA GLY A 22 8.34 -16.82 0.38
C GLY A 22 6.80 -16.81 0.30
N LEU A 23 6.13 -17.63 1.10
CA LEU A 23 4.67 -17.63 1.23
C LEU A 23 4.17 -16.31 1.81
N MET A 24 4.79 -15.79 2.89
CA MET A 24 4.42 -14.52 3.51
C MET A 24 4.55 -13.36 2.51
N ALA A 25 5.63 -13.31 1.74
CA ALA A 25 5.83 -12.29 0.70
C ALA A 25 4.75 -12.32 -0.38
N SER A 26 4.12 -13.49 -0.61
CA SER A 26 3.07 -13.68 -1.61
C SER A 26 1.67 -13.28 -1.10
N ILE A 27 1.46 -13.13 0.21
CA ILE A 27 0.14 -12.82 0.78
C ILE A 27 -0.39 -11.49 0.25
N VAL A 28 0.42 -10.43 0.32
CA VAL A 28 0.01 -9.08 -0.11
C VAL A 28 -0.41 -9.05 -1.58
N PRO A 29 0.40 -9.48 -2.57
CA PRO A 29 0.01 -9.43 -3.98
C PRO A 29 -1.20 -10.34 -4.30
N LEU A 30 -1.32 -11.50 -3.65
CA LEU A 30 -2.48 -12.38 -3.82
C LEU A 30 -3.76 -11.73 -3.30
N THR A 31 -3.75 -11.24 -2.05
CA THR A 31 -4.90 -10.54 -1.47
C THR A 31 -5.24 -9.29 -2.28
N GLN A 32 -4.25 -8.49 -2.66
CA GLN A 32 -4.45 -7.30 -3.49
C GLN A 32 -5.13 -7.66 -4.82
N THR A 33 -4.67 -8.69 -5.52
CA THR A 33 -5.24 -9.13 -6.80
C THR A 33 -6.73 -9.50 -6.67
N VAL A 34 -7.08 -10.27 -5.65
CA VAL A 34 -8.48 -10.65 -5.37
C VAL A 34 -9.31 -9.42 -5.00
N MET A 35 -8.78 -8.57 -4.13
CA MET A 35 -9.51 -7.43 -3.59
C MET A 35 -9.67 -6.27 -4.56
N ILE A 36 -8.87 -6.19 -5.63
CA ILE A 36 -9.08 -5.22 -6.72
C ILE A 36 -10.47 -5.39 -7.33
N VAL A 37 -10.95 -6.61 -7.51
CA VAL A 37 -12.28 -6.87 -8.07
C VAL A 37 -13.36 -6.29 -7.16
N VAL A 38 -13.23 -6.51 -5.85
CA VAL A 38 -14.14 -5.94 -4.85
C VAL A 38 -14.05 -4.42 -4.82
N ALA A 39 -12.84 -3.86 -4.85
CA ALA A 39 -12.58 -2.43 -4.88
C ALA A 39 -13.17 -1.76 -6.14
N MET A 40 -13.14 -2.42 -7.30
CA MET A 40 -13.79 -1.95 -8.53
C MET A 40 -15.33 -1.98 -8.44
N LEU A 41 -15.90 -2.91 -7.69
CA LEU A 41 -17.35 -2.92 -7.44
C LEU A 41 -17.71 -1.80 -6.46
N LEU A 42 -16.93 -1.62 -5.39
CA LEU A 42 -17.12 -0.56 -4.41
C LEU A 42 -17.06 0.83 -5.04
N SER A 43 -16.19 1.06 -6.02
CA SER A 43 -16.07 2.36 -6.70
C SER A 43 -17.33 2.81 -7.44
N LYS A 44 -18.31 1.91 -7.64
CA LYS A 44 -19.64 2.26 -8.18
C LYS A 44 -20.57 2.84 -7.11
N PHE A 45 -20.32 2.54 -5.84
CA PHE A 45 -21.19 2.90 -4.72
C PHE A 45 -20.64 4.03 -3.85
N ILE A 46 -19.32 4.18 -3.80
CA ILE A 46 -18.65 5.21 -3.00
C ILE A 46 -17.80 6.12 -3.88
N ALA A 47 -17.66 7.38 -3.45
CA ALA A 47 -16.80 8.34 -4.13
C ALA A 47 -15.34 7.86 -4.11
N PRO A 48 -14.57 8.00 -5.22
CA PRO A 48 -13.18 7.56 -5.29
C PRO A 48 -12.27 8.11 -4.17
N VAL A 49 -12.52 9.34 -3.72
CA VAL A 49 -11.78 9.96 -2.59
C VAL A 49 -12.06 9.22 -1.28
N VAL A 50 -13.32 8.88 -1.04
CA VAL A 50 -13.75 8.14 0.17
C VAL A 50 -13.13 6.75 0.16
N GLN A 51 -13.10 6.09 -1.01
CA GLN A 51 -12.44 4.80 -1.18
C GLN A 51 -10.94 4.87 -0.88
N GLN A 52 -10.23 5.90 -1.35
CA GLN A 52 -8.82 6.10 -1.00
C GLN A 52 -8.63 6.36 0.49
N ALA A 53 -9.49 7.17 1.12
CA ALA A 53 -9.41 7.43 2.57
C ALA A 53 -9.60 6.15 3.39
N ILE A 54 -10.54 5.28 3.01
CA ILE A 54 -10.72 3.95 3.61
C ILE A 54 -9.44 3.11 3.42
N GLY A 55 -8.89 3.10 2.20
CA GLY A 55 -7.62 2.42 1.91
C GLY A 55 -6.47 2.89 2.80
N VAL A 56 -6.29 4.21 2.96
CA VAL A 56 -5.26 4.80 3.84
C VAL A 56 -5.48 4.38 5.28
N ALA A 57 -6.71 4.42 5.78
CA ALA A 57 -7.02 4.02 7.15
C ALA A 57 -6.71 2.54 7.42
N ILE A 58 -7.04 1.67 6.46
CA ILE A 58 -6.70 0.24 6.52
C ILE A 58 -5.17 0.06 6.50
N LEU A 59 -4.46 0.72 5.58
CA LEU A 59 -3.00 0.63 5.48
C LEU A 59 -2.30 1.12 6.75
N PHE A 60 -2.72 2.27 7.29
CA PHE A 60 -2.19 2.81 8.53
C PHE A 60 -2.33 1.80 9.67
N THR A 61 -3.54 1.29 9.86
CA THR A 61 -3.82 0.30 10.92
C THR A 61 -3.01 -0.97 10.71
N ALA A 62 -2.97 -1.48 9.47
CA ALA A 62 -2.26 -2.71 9.15
C ALA A 62 -0.74 -2.57 9.35
N CYS A 63 -0.15 -1.44 8.99
CA CYS A 63 1.27 -1.19 9.22
C CYS A 63 1.62 -1.07 10.71
N LEU A 64 0.74 -0.52 11.54
CA LEU A 64 0.90 -0.53 13.00
C LEU A 64 0.80 -1.93 13.62
N LEU A 65 0.09 -2.85 12.97
CA LEU A 65 -0.06 -4.24 13.41
C LEU A 65 1.01 -5.17 12.85
N LEU A 66 1.64 -4.83 11.72
CA LEU A 66 2.58 -5.69 10.99
C LEU A 66 3.84 -5.98 11.81
N GLY A 67 4.52 -4.94 12.26
CA GLY A 67 5.39 -5.01 13.43
C GLY A 67 4.60 -4.29 14.51
N PRO A 68 4.08 -4.98 15.54
CA PRO A 68 3.35 -4.35 16.63
C PRO A 68 4.07 -3.08 17.05
N SER A 69 3.45 -1.95 16.75
CA SER A 69 4.10 -0.66 16.92
C SER A 69 4.55 -0.50 18.38
N PRO A 70 5.67 0.21 18.65
CA PRO A 70 6.01 0.60 20.02
C PRO A 70 4.89 1.42 20.71
N LEU A 71 3.96 1.98 19.92
CA LEU A 71 2.75 2.65 20.39
C LEU A 71 1.66 1.69 20.90
N LEU A 72 1.76 0.39 20.59
CA LEU A 72 0.84 -0.68 20.97
C LEU A 72 1.58 -1.77 21.77
N PRO A 73 2.22 -1.45 22.91
CA PRO A 73 3.10 -2.36 23.65
C PRO A 73 2.39 -3.57 24.28
N PHE A 74 1.05 -3.59 24.26
CA PHE A 74 0.22 -4.67 24.79
C PHE A 74 -0.09 -5.76 23.77
N LEU A 75 0.32 -5.59 22.50
CA LEU A 75 0.10 -6.58 21.45
C LEU A 75 1.31 -7.50 21.31
N ASP A 76 1.08 -8.78 21.52
CA ASP A 76 2.10 -9.80 21.29
C ASP A 76 2.38 -9.97 19.80
N LYS A 77 3.68 -10.10 19.48
CA LYS A 77 4.15 -10.46 18.15
C LYS A 77 3.85 -11.92 17.87
N THR A 78 2.77 -12.17 17.13
CA THR A 78 2.38 -13.51 16.72
C THR A 78 2.35 -13.61 15.20
N GLN A 79 2.65 -14.79 14.66
CA GLN A 79 2.56 -15.06 13.23
C GLN A 79 1.15 -14.79 12.68
N GLY A 80 0.10 -15.09 13.47
CA GLY A 80 -1.29 -14.81 13.09
C GLY A 80 -1.60 -13.32 12.94
N LEU A 81 -1.06 -12.48 13.82
CA LEU A 81 -1.17 -11.03 13.72
C LEU A 81 -0.44 -10.50 12.47
N PHE A 82 0.77 -11.01 12.23
CA PHE A 82 1.57 -10.66 11.05
C PHE A 82 0.85 -11.00 9.73
N ILE A 83 0.34 -12.22 9.60
CA ILE A 83 -0.46 -12.66 8.43
C ILE A 83 -1.68 -11.75 8.25
N THR A 84 -2.41 -11.48 9.33
CA THR A 84 -3.61 -10.62 9.29
C THR A 84 -3.27 -9.22 8.82
N ALA A 85 -2.16 -8.65 9.32
CA ALA A 85 -1.67 -7.35 8.90
C ALA A 85 -1.31 -7.34 7.40
N LEU A 86 -0.61 -8.37 6.88
CA LEU A 86 -0.31 -8.49 5.46
C LEU A 86 -1.58 -8.56 4.59
N VAL A 87 -2.60 -9.32 5.02
CA VAL A 87 -3.90 -9.36 4.33
C VAL A 87 -4.54 -7.97 4.32
N CYS A 88 -4.57 -7.27 5.46
CA CYS A 88 -5.09 -5.91 5.54
C CYS A 88 -4.29 -4.93 4.66
N ILE A 89 -2.97 -5.08 4.56
CA ILE A 89 -2.15 -4.28 3.63
C ILE A 89 -2.58 -4.53 2.17
N GLY A 90 -2.79 -5.79 1.79
CA GLY A 90 -3.29 -6.14 0.46
C GLY A 90 -4.66 -5.53 0.17
N ILE A 91 -5.59 -5.59 1.13
CA ILE A 91 -6.92 -4.97 1.04
C ILE A 91 -6.81 -3.45 0.88
N GLY A 92 -6.05 -2.79 1.77
CA GLY A 92 -5.86 -1.34 1.75
C GLY A 92 -5.27 -0.88 0.42
N SER A 93 -4.23 -1.57 -0.06
CA SER A 93 -3.58 -1.29 -1.34
C SER A 93 -4.53 -1.44 -2.54
N ALA A 94 -5.41 -2.45 -2.51
CA ALA A 94 -6.40 -2.68 -3.56
C ALA A 94 -7.42 -1.54 -3.71
N MET A 95 -7.65 -0.74 -2.66
CA MET A 95 -8.59 0.40 -2.71
C MET A 95 -8.08 1.54 -3.61
N PHE A 96 -6.77 1.67 -3.83
CA PHE A 96 -6.18 2.76 -4.62
C PHE A 96 -6.15 2.48 -6.12
N LEU A 97 -5.90 1.22 -6.50
CA LEU A 97 -5.67 0.83 -7.89
C LEU A 97 -6.80 1.21 -8.85
N PRO A 98 -8.09 1.00 -8.54
CA PRO A 98 -9.15 1.40 -9.47
C PRO A 98 -9.43 2.90 -9.44
N THR A 99 -9.08 3.60 -8.35
CA THR A 99 -9.39 5.03 -8.20
C THR A 99 -8.32 5.92 -8.83
N HIS A 100 -7.06 5.50 -8.83
CA HIS A 100 -5.95 6.23 -9.44
C HIS A 100 -6.20 6.59 -10.93
N PRO A 101 -6.53 5.62 -11.81
CA PRO A 101 -6.80 5.95 -13.20
C PRO A 101 -8.04 6.84 -13.37
N LEU A 102 -9.05 6.71 -12.50
CA LEU A 102 -10.24 7.58 -12.55
C LEU A 102 -9.88 9.05 -12.27
N PHE A 103 -9.04 9.32 -11.27
CA PHE A 103 -8.59 10.69 -11.00
C PHE A 103 -7.72 11.24 -12.12
N MET A 104 -6.79 10.44 -12.65
CA MET A 104 -5.97 10.87 -13.78
C MET A 104 -6.83 11.20 -15.00
N LEU A 105 -7.82 10.35 -15.34
CA LEU A 105 -8.76 10.62 -16.43
C LEU A 105 -9.47 11.96 -16.21
N ARG A 106 -10.00 12.20 -15.00
CA ARG A 106 -10.74 13.42 -14.67
C ARG A 106 -9.87 14.66 -14.75
N ILE A 107 -8.65 14.61 -14.20
CA ILE A 107 -7.70 15.74 -14.21
C ILE A 107 -7.28 16.06 -15.63
N LEU A 108 -6.81 15.06 -16.38
CA LEU A 108 -6.27 15.27 -17.72
C LEU A 108 -7.35 15.61 -18.74
N TYR A 109 -8.57 15.10 -18.57
CA TYR A 109 -9.71 15.50 -19.39
C TYR A 109 -10.16 16.94 -19.09
N ARG A 110 -10.33 17.29 -17.80
CA ARG A 110 -10.83 18.60 -17.38
C ARG A 110 -9.82 19.73 -17.58
N GLU A 111 -8.58 19.51 -17.19
CA GLU A 111 -7.55 20.57 -17.12
C GLU A 111 -6.72 20.65 -18.40
N ALA A 112 -6.44 19.51 -19.05
CA ALA A 112 -5.55 19.47 -20.22
C ALA A 112 -6.30 19.30 -21.56
N GLY A 113 -7.62 19.05 -21.54
CA GLY A 113 -8.43 18.88 -22.75
C GLY A 113 -8.01 17.70 -23.64
N LEU A 114 -7.31 16.72 -23.07
CA LEU A 114 -6.73 15.60 -23.82
C LEU A 114 -7.82 14.64 -24.33
N THR A 115 -7.59 14.07 -25.51
CA THR A 115 -8.49 13.06 -26.07
C THR A 115 -8.32 11.71 -25.34
N LYS A 116 -9.37 10.88 -25.34
CA LYS A 116 -9.36 9.54 -24.69
C LYS A 116 -8.18 8.65 -25.15
N LYS A 117 -7.73 8.82 -26.41
CA LYS A 117 -6.63 8.03 -26.98
C LYS A 117 -5.27 8.44 -26.42
N GLU A 118 -5.03 9.73 -26.26
CA GLU A 118 -3.79 10.28 -25.68
C GLU A 118 -3.71 9.94 -24.18
N LEU A 119 -4.87 9.97 -23.53
CA LEU A 119 -5.05 9.69 -22.12
C LEU A 119 -4.60 8.28 -21.73
N GLY A 120 -5.01 7.26 -22.49
CA GLY A 120 -4.72 5.86 -22.16
C GLY A 120 -3.22 5.55 -22.13
N GLY A 121 -2.46 6.09 -23.10
CA GLY A 121 -1.01 5.89 -23.18
C GLY A 121 -0.26 6.62 -22.06
N ALA A 122 -0.57 7.90 -21.84
CA ALA A 122 0.05 8.69 -20.78
C ALA A 122 -0.23 8.12 -19.38
N MET A 123 -1.46 7.63 -19.15
CA MET A 123 -1.85 7.03 -17.88
C MET A 123 -1.13 5.72 -17.58
N ALA A 124 -1.04 4.84 -18.58
CA ALA A 124 -0.29 3.59 -18.43
C ALA A 124 1.17 3.88 -18.09
N ALA A 125 1.81 4.79 -18.85
CA ALA A 125 3.21 5.15 -18.63
C ALA A 125 3.44 5.72 -17.22
N VAL A 126 2.67 6.73 -16.78
CA VAL A 126 2.84 7.34 -15.45
C VAL A 126 2.55 6.35 -14.33
N SER A 127 1.48 5.56 -14.43
CA SER A 127 1.14 4.58 -13.40
C SER A 127 2.24 3.52 -13.26
N THR A 128 2.75 3.03 -14.39
CA THR A 128 3.82 2.03 -14.44
C THR A 128 5.14 2.59 -13.92
N ASP A 129 5.50 3.82 -14.28
CA ASP A 129 6.73 4.48 -13.83
C ASP A 129 6.74 4.71 -12.31
N PHE A 130 5.62 5.18 -11.74
CA PHE A 130 5.49 5.32 -10.29
C PHE A 130 5.61 3.98 -9.55
N MET A 131 4.95 2.93 -10.07
CA MET A 131 5.03 1.60 -9.47
C MET A 131 6.45 1.03 -9.50
N TYR A 132 7.16 1.13 -10.63
CA TYR A 132 8.51 0.60 -10.75
C TYR A 132 9.54 1.41 -9.98
N SER A 133 9.40 2.74 -9.94
CA SER A 133 10.28 3.60 -9.13
C SER A 133 10.24 3.20 -7.65
N GLY A 134 9.04 2.96 -7.11
CA GLY A 134 8.87 2.45 -5.76
C GLY A 134 9.46 1.05 -5.58
N ALA A 135 9.21 0.13 -6.53
CA ALA A 135 9.71 -1.24 -6.46
C ALA A 135 11.24 -1.35 -6.53
N ILE A 136 11.92 -0.43 -7.20
CA ILE A 136 13.39 -0.39 -7.29
C ILE A 136 13.98 0.15 -5.98
N ILE A 137 13.42 1.23 -5.45
CA ILE A 137 13.97 1.93 -4.28
C ILE A 137 13.64 1.16 -2.99
N ALA A 138 12.42 0.63 -2.87
CA ALA A 138 11.90 0.10 -1.62
C ALA A 138 12.78 -1.02 -1.03
N PRO A 139 13.22 -2.08 -1.75
CA PRO A 139 14.04 -3.14 -1.16
C PRO A 139 15.42 -2.65 -0.67
N THR A 140 16.00 -1.67 -1.37
CA THR A 140 17.31 -1.13 -1.03
C THR A 140 17.24 -0.26 0.22
N VAL A 141 16.23 0.62 0.29
CA VAL A 141 16.07 1.53 1.43
C VAL A 141 15.50 0.80 2.64
N SER A 142 14.52 -0.09 2.45
CA SER A 142 13.88 -0.78 3.57
C SER A 142 14.85 -1.67 4.33
N SER A 143 15.73 -2.41 3.64
CA SER A 143 16.73 -3.25 4.30
C SER A 143 17.68 -2.43 5.17
N LEU A 144 18.25 -1.34 4.64
CA LEU A 144 19.14 -0.45 5.38
C LEU A 144 18.46 0.21 6.58
N VAL A 145 17.21 0.66 6.41
CA VAL A 145 16.47 1.31 7.51
C VAL A 145 16.11 0.29 8.58
N VAL A 146 15.62 -0.89 8.21
CA VAL A 146 15.28 -1.96 9.17
C VAL A 146 16.51 -2.42 9.95
N GLU A 147 17.69 -2.50 9.33
CA GLU A 147 18.94 -2.79 10.05
C GLU A 147 19.31 -1.67 11.04
N ALA A 148 19.00 -0.42 10.73
CA ALA A 148 19.40 0.74 11.54
C ALA A 148 18.46 1.00 12.74
N ILE A 149 17.14 0.91 12.54
CA ILE A 149 16.15 1.28 13.57
C ILE A 149 15.28 0.10 14.03
N GLY A 150 15.41 -1.06 13.39
CA GLY A 150 14.55 -2.21 13.67
C GLY A 150 13.24 -2.19 12.88
N PHE A 151 12.61 -3.37 12.81
CA PHE A 151 11.42 -3.59 12.00
C PHE A 151 10.18 -2.86 12.53
N GLU A 152 9.99 -2.82 13.86
CA GLU A 152 8.82 -2.19 14.49
C GLU A 152 8.75 -0.68 14.28
N ASP A 153 9.90 -0.01 14.44
CA ASP A 153 10.01 1.42 14.20
C ASP A 153 9.83 1.73 12.72
N PHE A 154 10.41 0.90 11.84
CA PHE A 154 10.22 1.03 10.40
C PHE A 154 8.74 0.94 10.00
N THR A 155 8.01 -0.10 10.43
CA THR A 155 6.59 -0.26 10.08
C THR A 155 5.71 0.83 10.68
N THR A 156 6.05 1.31 11.88
CA THR A 156 5.37 2.44 12.54
C THR A 156 5.57 3.73 11.76
N ILE A 157 6.81 4.08 11.41
CA ILE A 157 7.11 5.26 10.59
C ILE A 157 6.38 5.16 9.26
N TRP A 158 6.40 3.98 8.62
CA TRP A 158 5.73 3.76 7.35
C TRP A 158 4.21 3.94 7.44
N ALA A 159 3.59 3.54 8.55
CA ALA A 159 2.17 3.83 8.82
C ALA A 159 1.90 5.33 8.77
N PHE A 160 2.69 6.14 9.49
CA PHE A 160 2.54 7.59 9.48
C PHE A 160 2.83 8.20 8.11
N VAL A 161 3.83 7.69 7.38
CA VAL A 161 4.10 8.12 6.00
C VAL A 161 2.88 7.95 5.11
N TYR A 162 2.14 6.83 5.22
CA TYR A 162 0.89 6.67 4.47
C TYR A 162 -0.08 7.81 4.76
N VAL A 163 -0.32 8.14 6.03
CA VAL A 163 -1.26 9.20 6.41
C VAL A 163 -0.74 10.58 5.97
N THR A 164 0.50 10.93 6.30
CA THR A 164 1.04 12.27 6.06
C THR A 164 1.27 12.55 4.58
N ALA A 165 1.67 11.55 3.78
CA ALA A 165 1.86 11.71 2.35
C ALA A 165 0.53 11.67 1.59
N TRP A 166 -0.44 10.83 2.00
CA TRP A 166 -1.71 10.71 1.29
C TRP A 166 -2.74 11.76 1.67
N LEU A 167 -2.75 12.31 2.88
CA LEU A 167 -3.73 13.33 3.27
C LEU A 167 -3.70 14.56 2.35
N PRO A 168 -2.54 15.15 2.00
CA PRO A 168 -2.46 16.23 1.01
C PRO A 168 -3.00 15.81 -0.35
N CYS A 169 -2.67 14.59 -0.81
CA CYS A 169 -3.15 14.05 -2.08
C CYS A 169 -4.68 13.92 -2.09
N ILE A 170 -5.27 13.33 -1.04
CA ILE A 170 -6.72 13.20 -0.87
C ILE A 170 -7.40 14.57 -0.88
N TRP A 171 -6.81 15.57 -0.19
CA TRP A 171 -7.33 16.93 -0.18
C TRP A 171 -7.32 17.57 -1.57
N VAL A 172 -6.23 17.43 -2.34
CA VAL A 172 -6.16 17.92 -3.72
C VAL A 172 -7.17 17.19 -4.62
N LEU A 173 -7.22 15.85 -4.53
CA LEU A 173 -8.08 15.00 -5.34
C LEU A 173 -9.57 15.19 -5.04
N SER A 174 -9.91 15.70 -3.85
CA SER A 174 -11.30 16.01 -3.47
C SER A 174 -12.02 16.94 -4.45
N ARG A 175 -11.27 17.82 -5.11
CA ARG A 175 -11.78 18.76 -6.13
C ARG A 175 -12.26 18.08 -7.41
N TYR A 176 -11.80 16.85 -7.65
CA TYR A 176 -12.12 16.04 -8.84
C TYR A 176 -13.04 14.87 -8.49
N ASN A 177 -13.72 14.91 -7.33
CA ASN A 177 -14.54 13.81 -6.85
C ASN A 177 -15.90 13.71 -7.56
N ALA A 178 -16.48 14.83 -7.97
CA ALA A 178 -17.70 14.85 -8.78
C ALA A 178 -17.37 14.48 -10.23
N ALA A 179 -18.17 13.59 -10.82
CA ALA A 179 -18.22 13.44 -12.27
C ALA A 179 -19.12 14.58 -12.79
N GLU A 180 -18.52 15.56 -13.48
CA GLU A 180 -19.25 16.41 -14.42
C GLU A 180 -19.48 15.63 -15.72
#